data_AF-A0A4R1KRM6-F1
#
_entry.id   AF-A0A4R1KRM6-F1
#
_cell.length_a   1.000
_cell.length_b   1.000
_cell.length_c   1.000
_cell.angle_alpha   90.00
_cell.angle_beta   90.00
_cell.angle_gamma   90.00
#
_symmetry.space_group_name_H-M   'P 1'
#
loop_
_entity.id
_entity.type
_entity.pdbx_description
1 polymer ?
#
loop_
_entity_poly.entity_id
_entity_poly.type
_entity_poly.pdbx_seq_one_letter_code
_entity_poly.pdbx_strand_id
1 'polypeptide(L)'
;MHSFIEKHLKHYSQWDFLVFTLFTILSILNGKTTIFYILYFFWCNEVLRIIIDRLLYKSNSNALIGFSEKTSILLYLFPMGIYFVFIVVFFGFVSSWKNEEITLMNMQILYFKNTFFVLNLIFVALERILLHRTQQAVIVIFGIFTPNMLILHISIILGALLMFIVIRSFPDIFTPSNLWGSVIIIFPFLLIKAFFAYYRQNK
;
A
#
# COMPACT_ATOMS: atom_id res chain seq x y z
N MET A 1 -17.17 3.30 -26.38
CA MET A 1 -17.22 2.51 -25.12
C MET A 1 -15.85 2.42 -24.45
N HIS A 2 -14.76 2.13 -25.19
CA HIS A 2 -13.39 2.06 -24.66
C HIS A 2 -12.90 3.34 -23.94
N SER A 3 -13.14 4.51 -24.55
CA SER A 3 -12.75 5.82 -24.00
C SER A 3 -13.42 6.18 -22.65
N PHE A 4 -14.64 5.71 -22.39
CA PHE A 4 -15.34 5.98 -21.14
C PHE A 4 -14.77 5.14 -20.00
N ILE A 5 -14.47 3.87 -20.28
CA ILE A 5 -13.84 2.92 -19.36
C ILE A 5 -12.45 3.42 -18.91
N GLU A 6 -11.62 3.87 -19.85
CA GLU A 6 -10.30 4.43 -19.55
C GLU A 6 -10.38 5.67 -18.66
N LYS A 7 -11.36 6.56 -18.90
CA LYS A 7 -11.57 7.75 -18.07
C LYS A 7 -11.90 7.41 -16.62
N HIS A 8 -12.72 6.40 -16.38
CA HIS A 8 -13.06 5.93 -15.03
C HIS A 8 -11.86 5.28 -14.31
N LEU A 9 -11.10 4.43 -15.03
CA LEU A 9 -9.88 3.81 -14.49
C LEU A 9 -8.81 4.85 -14.12
N LYS A 10 -8.65 5.88 -14.96
CA LYS A 10 -7.73 7.01 -14.74
C LYS A 10 -8.12 7.79 -13.48
N HIS A 11 -9.42 8.09 -13.32
CA HIS A 11 -9.95 8.83 -12.18
C HIS A 11 -9.78 8.07 -10.87
N TYR A 12 -10.06 6.77 -10.85
CA TYR A 12 -9.83 5.91 -9.68
C TYR A 12 -8.38 5.93 -9.22
N SER A 13 -7.43 5.74 -10.14
CA SER A 13 -6.01 5.72 -9.77
C SER A 13 -5.51 7.06 -9.20
N GLN A 14 -6.17 8.16 -9.53
CA GLN A 14 -5.86 9.49 -8.98
C GLN A 14 -6.39 9.64 -7.55
N TRP A 15 -7.63 9.23 -7.28
CA TRP A 15 -8.21 9.31 -5.93
C TRP A 15 -7.49 8.43 -4.92
N ASP A 16 -7.19 7.17 -5.26
CA ASP A 16 -6.40 6.28 -4.40
C ASP A 16 -5.02 6.86 -4.07
N PHE A 17 -4.39 7.55 -5.03
CA PHE A 17 -3.10 8.22 -4.81
C PHE A 17 -3.26 9.45 -3.90
N LEU A 18 -4.22 10.32 -4.20
CA LEU A 18 -4.45 11.56 -3.45
C LEU A 18 -4.81 11.27 -1.99
N VAL A 19 -5.73 10.34 -1.76
CA VAL A 19 -6.20 10.04 -0.40
C VAL A 19 -5.12 9.35 0.41
N PHE A 20 -4.38 8.41 -0.19
CA PHE A 20 -3.20 7.84 0.45
C PHE A 20 -2.17 8.91 0.82
N THR A 21 -1.88 9.82 -0.10
CA THR A 21 -0.89 10.89 0.11
C THR A 21 -1.36 11.82 1.21
N LEU A 22 -2.64 12.21 1.21
CA LEU A 22 -3.25 13.05 2.24
C LEU A 22 -3.14 12.42 3.63
N PHE A 23 -3.59 11.17 3.80
CA PHE A 23 -3.51 10.49 5.10
C PHE A 23 -2.07 10.24 5.54
N THR A 24 -1.16 10.01 4.59
CA THR A 24 0.27 9.87 4.90
C THR A 24 0.85 11.19 5.39
N ILE A 25 0.57 12.32 4.71
CA ILE A 25 1.00 13.65 5.15
C ILE A 25 0.43 13.98 6.53
N LEU A 26 -0.87 13.76 6.75
CA LEU A 26 -1.49 14.00 8.05
C LEU A 26 -0.84 13.14 9.16
N SER A 27 -0.53 11.89 8.85
CA SER A 27 0.16 11.02 9.79
C SER A 27 1.58 11.51 10.09
N ILE A 28 2.33 12.00 9.08
CA ILE A 28 3.66 12.62 9.25
C ILE A 28 3.58 13.83 10.16
N LEU A 29 2.65 14.74 9.90
CA LEU A 29 2.48 15.98 10.67
C LEU A 29 2.16 15.71 12.14
N ASN A 30 1.60 14.55 12.45
CA ASN A 30 1.30 14.12 13.83
C ASN A 30 2.39 13.21 14.43
N GLY A 31 3.51 12.98 13.73
CA GLY A 31 4.59 12.09 14.18
C GLY A 31 4.19 10.61 14.26
N LYS A 32 3.15 10.21 13.52
CA LYS A 32 2.55 8.86 13.60
C LYS A 32 2.90 7.93 12.44
N THR A 33 4.02 8.21 11.75
CA THR A 33 4.49 7.45 10.59
C THR A 33 5.85 6.83 10.78
N THR A 34 6.01 5.63 10.22
CA THR A 34 7.27 4.88 10.15
C THR A 34 7.40 4.22 8.78
N ILE A 35 8.56 3.66 8.44
CA ILE A 35 8.67 2.81 7.22
C ILE A 35 7.66 1.65 7.29
N PHE A 36 7.50 1.06 8.48
CA PHE A 36 6.54 0.00 8.70
C PHE A 36 5.10 0.42 8.37
N TYR A 37 4.69 1.65 8.73
CA TYR A 37 3.38 2.20 8.34
C TYR A 37 3.12 2.05 6.84
N ILE A 38 4.08 2.46 5.99
CA ILE A 38 3.89 2.48 4.54
C ILE A 38 3.92 1.07 3.96
N LEU A 39 4.91 0.27 4.34
CA LEU A 39 5.04 -1.10 3.85
C LEU A 39 3.83 -1.94 4.24
N TYR A 40 3.40 -1.82 5.50
CA TYR A 40 2.23 -2.52 6.00
C TYR A 40 0.94 -2.01 5.34
N PHE A 41 0.84 -0.71 5.07
CA PHE A 41 -0.29 -0.16 4.32
C PHE A 41 -0.35 -0.72 2.89
N PHE A 42 0.76 -0.75 2.16
CA PHE A 42 0.79 -1.33 0.81
C PHE A 42 0.42 -2.80 0.81
N TRP A 43 0.88 -3.56 1.81
CA TRP A 43 0.49 -4.94 1.99
C TRP A 43 -1.01 -5.09 2.27
N CYS A 44 -1.56 -4.35 3.25
CA CYS A 44 -2.99 -4.38 3.58
C CYS A 44 -3.87 -3.94 2.40
N ASN A 45 -3.49 -2.88 1.69
CA ASN A 45 -4.19 -2.40 0.50
C ASN A 45 -4.32 -3.51 -0.55
N GLU A 46 -3.24 -4.24 -0.81
CA GLU A 46 -3.28 -5.32 -1.78
C GLU A 46 -4.12 -6.51 -1.30
N VAL A 47 -4.01 -6.90 -0.02
CA VAL A 47 -4.88 -7.94 0.55
C VAL A 47 -6.36 -7.54 0.44
N LEU A 48 -6.71 -6.31 0.81
CA LEU A 48 -8.08 -5.81 0.71
C LEU A 48 -8.60 -5.84 -0.72
N ARG A 49 -7.80 -5.40 -1.69
CA ARG A 49 -8.17 -5.43 -3.11
C ARG A 49 -8.42 -6.86 -3.59
N ILE A 50 -7.53 -7.80 -3.27
CA ILE A 50 -7.69 -9.22 -3.63
C ILE A 50 -8.98 -9.79 -3.05
N ILE A 51 -9.25 -9.53 -1.76
CA ILE A 51 -10.46 -10.02 -1.09
C ILE A 51 -11.71 -9.42 -1.73
N ILE A 52 -11.76 -8.09 -1.89
CA ILE A 52 -12.93 -7.38 -2.44
C ILE A 52 -13.19 -7.79 -3.89
N ASP A 53 -12.14 -7.83 -4.71
CA ASP A 53 -12.25 -8.27 -6.11
C ASP A 53 -12.76 -9.70 -6.18
N ARG A 54 -12.25 -10.60 -5.36
CA ARG A 54 -12.71 -12.00 -5.35
C ARG A 54 -14.18 -12.14 -4.94
N LEU A 55 -14.64 -11.34 -3.99
CA LEU A 55 -16.03 -11.38 -3.52
C LEU A 55 -17.00 -10.74 -4.51
N LEU A 56 -16.59 -9.66 -5.19
CA LEU A 56 -17.49 -8.81 -5.96
C LEU A 56 -17.31 -8.90 -7.48
N TYR A 57 -16.26 -9.55 -8.02
CA TYR A 57 -16.02 -9.58 -9.47
C TYR A 57 -17.19 -10.19 -10.25
N LYS A 58 -17.82 -11.25 -9.73
CA LYS A 58 -18.98 -11.89 -10.37
C LYS A 58 -20.21 -10.98 -10.43
N SER A 59 -20.29 -10.01 -9.51
CA SER A 59 -21.39 -9.06 -9.44
C SER A 59 -21.17 -7.86 -10.36
N ASN A 60 -19.97 -7.66 -10.91
CA ASN A 60 -19.62 -6.53 -11.77
C ASN A 60 -19.53 -6.98 -13.24
N SER A 61 -20.53 -6.64 -14.06
CA SER A 61 -20.59 -7.02 -15.47
C SER A 61 -19.53 -6.33 -16.34
N ASN A 62 -18.96 -5.22 -15.86
CA ASN A 62 -17.89 -4.47 -16.53
C ASN A 62 -16.48 -4.81 -15.99
N ALA A 63 -16.35 -5.82 -15.13
CA ALA A 63 -15.04 -6.28 -14.66
C ALA A 63 -14.24 -6.91 -15.80
N LEU A 64 -13.04 -6.41 -16.04
CA LEU A 64 -12.13 -6.93 -17.05
C LEU A 64 -11.13 -7.88 -16.38
N ILE A 65 -11.14 -9.15 -16.76
CA ILE A 65 -10.20 -10.15 -16.26
C ILE A 65 -8.89 -10.00 -17.05
N GLY A 66 -7.85 -9.49 -16.40
CA GLY A 66 -6.58 -9.15 -17.06
C GLY A 66 -5.69 -10.36 -17.37
N PHE A 67 -5.68 -11.39 -16.53
CA PHE A 67 -4.90 -12.62 -16.73
C PHE A 67 -5.60 -13.83 -16.07
N SER A 68 -5.72 -14.92 -16.87
CA SER A 68 -6.15 -16.31 -16.58
C SER A 68 -7.11 -16.55 -15.40
N GLU A 69 -8.33 -16.98 -15.72
CA GLU A 69 -9.33 -17.49 -14.75
C GLU A 69 -8.88 -18.74 -13.96
N LYS A 70 -7.82 -19.43 -14.41
CA LYS A 70 -7.40 -20.75 -13.90
C LYS A 70 -6.21 -20.73 -12.94
N THR A 71 -5.76 -19.57 -12.48
CA THR A 71 -4.67 -19.52 -11.49
C THR A 71 -5.24 -19.88 -10.10
N SER A 72 -4.52 -20.70 -9.33
CA SER A 72 -4.93 -21.12 -7.98
C SER A 72 -4.73 -19.99 -6.96
N ILE A 73 -5.65 -19.85 -6.00
CA ILE A 73 -5.59 -18.82 -4.94
C ILE A 73 -4.31 -18.86 -4.14
N LEU A 74 -3.78 -20.06 -3.95
CA LEU A 74 -2.56 -20.30 -3.19
C LEU A 74 -1.35 -19.63 -3.84
N LEU A 75 -1.35 -19.46 -5.17
CA LEU A 75 -0.23 -18.88 -5.90
C LEU A 75 -0.03 -17.39 -5.61
N TYR A 76 -1.08 -16.67 -5.20
CA TYR A 76 -1.02 -15.25 -4.84
C TYR A 76 -0.91 -15.04 -3.32
N LEU A 77 -1.55 -15.89 -2.52
CA LEU A 77 -1.46 -15.80 -1.06
C LEU A 77 -0.05 -16.15 -0.55
N PHE A 78 0.66 -17.03 -1.25
CA PHE A 78 2.02 -17.42 -0.85
C PHE A 78 3.02 -16.25 -0.80
N PRO A 79 3.24 -15.46 -1.88
CA PRO A 79 4.13 -14.30 -1.80
C PRO A 79 3.63 -13.24 -0.82
N MET A 80 2.30 -13.05 -0.69
CA MET A 80 1.74 -12.12 0.31
C MET A 80 2.03 -12.58 1.73
N GLY A 81 2.00 -13.87 2.03
CA GLY A 81 2.38 -14.43 3.32
C GLY A 81 3.86 -14.19 3.62
N ILE A 82 4.75 -14.40 2.65
CA ILE A 82 6.18 -14.11 2.80
C ILE A 82 6.40 -12.62 3.08
N TYR A 83 5.75 -11.73 2.30
CA TYR A 83 5.84 -10.28 2.53
C TYR A 83 5.31 -9.89 3.90
N PHE A 84 4.22 -10.50 4.37
CA PHE A 84 3.69 -10.24 5.70
C PHE A 84 4.72 -10.55 6.79
N VAL A 85 5.28 -11.77 6.78
CA VAL A 85 6.28 -12.19 7.76
C VAL A 85 7.50 -11.27 7.68
N PHE A 86 7.97 -10.95 6.48
CA PHE A 86 9.12 -10.07 6.30
C PHE A 86 8.85 -8.64 6.81
N ILE A 87 7.70 -8.06 6.47
CA ILE A 87 7.32 -6.71 6.92
C ILE A 87 7.19 -6.67 8.45
N VAL A 88 6.45 -7.61 9.03
CA VAL A 88 6.20 -7.64 10.47
C VAL A 88 7.47 -7.92 11.25
N VAL A 89 8.20 -8.98 10.94
CA VAL A 89 9.41 -9.34 11.68
C VAL A 89 10.51 -8.30 11.45
N PHE A 90 10.81 -7.98 10.20
CA PHE A 90 11.97 -7.16 9.88
C PHE A 90 11.72 -5.68 10.16
N PHE A 91 10.64 -5.11 9.62
CA PHE A 91 10.35 -3.69 9.76
C PHE A 91 9.52 -3.35 10.99
N GLY A 92 8.70 -4.29 11.48
CA GLY A 92 7.90 -4.09 12.67
C GLY A 92 8.71 -4.22 13.95
N PHE A 93 9.57 -5.25 14.05
CA PHE A 93 10.33 -5.56 15.26
C PHE A 93 11.84 -5.31 15.14
N VAL A 94 12.54 -6.01 14.23
CA VAL A 94 14.02 -6.02 14.18
C VAL A 94 14.60 -4.63 13.95
N SER A 95 14.03 -3.86 13.02
CA SER A 95 14.46 -2.51 12.66
C SER A 95 14.35 -1.52 13.83
N SER A 96 13.37 -1.71 14.71
CA SER A 96 13.00 -0.75 15.75
C SER A 96 13.34 -1.20 17.16
N TRP A 97 13.96 -2.37 17.32
CA TRP A 97 14.25 -2.99 18.63
C TRP A 97 14.95 -2.07 19.64
N LYS A 98 15.78 -1.13 19.17
CA LYS A 98 16.50 -0.17 20.04
C LYS A 98 15.74 1.13 20.32
N ASN A 99 14.58 1.33 19.70
CA ASN A 99 13.78 2.55 19.81
C ASN A 99 12.34 2.16 20.21
N GLU A 100 12.04 2.33 21.50
CA GLU A 100 10.74 1.97 22.09
C GLU A 100 9.58 2.76 21.48
N GLU A 101 9.80 4.03 21.15
CA GLU A 101 8.78 4.90 20.54
C GLU A 101 8.36 4.38 19.16
N ILE A 102 9.34 4.04 18.30
CA ILE A 102 9.08 3.46 16.98
C ILE A 102 8.42 2.08 17.11
N THR A 103 8.90 1.25 18.04
CA THR A 103 8.34 -0.10 18.26
C THR A 103 6.87 -0.01 18.68
N LEU A 104 6.54 0.87 19.62
CA LEU A 104 5.17 1.06 20.09
C LEU A 104 4.26 1.58 18.97
N MET A 105 4.74 2.52 18.15
CA MET A 105 4.02 3.00 16.97
C MET A 105 3.76 1.85 15.97
N ASN A 106 4.77 1.03 15.69
CA ASN A 106 4.63 -0.13 14.80
C ASN A 106 3.61 -1.13 15.35
N MET A 107 3.58 -1.38 16.66
CA MET A 107 2.56 -2.22 17.28
C MET A 107 1.16 -1.62 17.16
N GLN A 108 1.01 -0.30 17.38
CA GLN A 108 -0.26 0.37 17.15
C GLN A 108 -0.75 0.22 15.71
N ILE A 109 0.16 0.28 14.73
CA ILE A 109 -0.17 0.07 13.33
C ILE A 109 -0.57 -1.40 13.07
N LEU A 110 0.22 -2.36 13.55
CA LEU A 110 -0.03 -3.80 13.38
C LEU A 110 -1.38 -4.23 13.99
N TYR A 111 -1.76 -3.68 15.14
CA TYR A 111 -3.03 -3.96 15.82
C TYR A 111 -4.17 -3.02 15.41
N PHE A 112 -4.01 -2.25 14.32
CA PHE A 112 -5.05 -1.32 13.82
C PHE A 112 -5.54 -0.30 14.86
N LYS A 113 -4.66 0.17 15.75
CA LYS A 113 -4.92 1.25 16.72
C LYS A 113 -4.49 2.63 16.21
N ASN A 114 -3.71 2.70 15.14
CA ASN A 114 -3.33 3.97 14.50
C ASN A 114 -4.50 4.51 13.66
N THR A 115 -5.07 5.66 14.08
CA THR A 115 -6.26 6.25 13.46
C THR A 115 -6.06 6.59 11.98
N PHE A 116 -4.93 7.21 11.61
CA PHE A 116 -4.67 7.59 10.21
C PHE A 116 -4.50 6.35 9.32
N PHE A 117 -3.82 5.33 9.84
CA PHE A 117 -3.67 4.05 9.15
C PHE A 117 -5.03 3.40 8.87
N VAL A 118 -5.87 3.30 9.90
CA VAL A 118 -7.19 2.66 9.80
C VAL A 118 -8.11 3.43 8.86
N LEU A 119 -8.18 4.76 8.98
CA LEU A 119 -9.02 5.58 8.09
C LEU A 119 -8.60 5.43 6.62
N ASN A 120 -7.29 5.38 6.35
CA ASN A 120 -6.77 5.17 5.01
C ASN A 120 -7.17 3.78 4.46
N LEU A 121 -7.09 2.73 5.27
CA LEU A 121 -7.54 1.38 4.87
C LEU A 121 -9.05 1.29 4.64
N ILE A 122 -9.86 1.91 5.51
CA ILE A 122 -11.31 1.97 5.34
C ILE A 122 -11.64 2.66 4.02
N PHE A 123 -10.98 3.78 3.71
CA PHE A 123 -11.20 4.48 2.45
C PHE A 123 -10.89 3.58 1.24
N VAL A 124 -9.74 2.94 1.22
CA VAL A 124 -9.34 1.99 0.16
C VAL A 124 -10.39 0.88 -0.01
N ALA A 125 -10.88 0.31 1.10
CA ALA A 125 -11.88 -0.75 1.06
C ALA A 125 -13.22 -0.24 0.51
N LEU A 126 -13.73 0.88 1.02
CA LEU A 126 -14.98 1.48 0.59
C LEU A 126 -14.94 1.88 -0.87
N GLU A 127 -13.88 2.56 -1.30
CA GLU A 127 -13.69 2.95 -2.69
C GLU A 127 -13.72 1.73 -3.60
N ARG A 128 -12.97 0.66 -3.26
CA ARG A 128 -12.95 -0.56 -4.08
C ARG A 128 -14.31 -1.26 -4.13
N ILE A 129 -15.05 -1.31 -3.03
CA ILE A 129 -16.41 -1.87 -2.99
C ILE A 129 -17.35 -1.05 -3.86
N LEU A 130 -17.29 0.28 -3.79
CA LEU A 130 -18.13 1.19 -4.55
C LEU A 130 -17.91 1.04 -6.06
N LEU A 131 -16.68 0.84 -6.52
CA LEU A 131 -16.40 0.61 -7.93
C LEU A 131 -17.11 -0.64 -8.47
N HIS A 132 -17.05 -1.75 -7.72
CA HIS A 132 -17.76 -2.97 -8.10
C HIS A 132 -19.27 -2.81 -8.03
N ARG A 133 -19.79 -2.12 -7.01
CA ARG A 133 -21.23 -1.87 -6.85
C ARG A 133 -21.80 -0.97 -7.96
N THR A 134 -21.06 0.05 -8.35
CA THR A 134 -21.43 0.98 -9.43
C THR A 134 -21.15 0.43 -10.83
N GLN A 135 -20.75 -0.85 -10.93
CA GLN A 135 -20.43 -1.51 -12.20
C GLN A 135 -19.38 -0.74 -13.00
N GLN A 136 -18.48 -0.02 -12.34
CA GLN A 136 -17.40 0.68 -13.04
C GLN A 136 -16.41 -0.35 -13.60
N ALA A 137 -15.78 0.00 -14.71
CA ALA A 137 -14.75 -0.85 -15.28
C ALA A 137 -13.58 -0.95 -14.31
N VAL A 138 -13.30 -2.17 -13.88
CA VAL A 138 -12.22 -2.50 -12.96
C VAL A 138 -11.42 -3.62 -13.59
N ILE A 139 -10.11 -3.40 -13.72
CA ILE A 139 -9.20 -4.47 -14.12
C ILE A 139 -8.95 -5.33 -12.89
N VAL A 140 -9.37 -6.59 -12.97
CA VAL A 140 -9.14 -7.61 -11.95
C VAL A 140 -8.05 -8.53 -12.48
N ILE A 141 -6.91 -8.57 -11.78
CA ILE A 141 -5.75 -9.36 -12.18
C ILE A 141 -5.54 -10.46 -11.15
N PHE A 142 -5.67 -11.72 -11.58
CA PHE A 142 -5.41 -12.89 -10.73
C PHE A 142 -4.05 -13.49 -11.11
N GLY A 143 -2.97 -13.01 -10.51
CA GLY A 143 -1.61 -13.44 -10.82
C GLY A 143 -0.58 -13.05 -9.76
N ILE A 144 0.65 -13.54 -9.93
CA ILE A 144 1.77 -13.41 -8.96
C ILE A 144 2.34 -11.97 -8.93
N PHE A 145 2.13 -11.18 -9.98
CA PHE A 145 2.66 -9.81 -10.10
C PHE A 145 1.58 -8.84 -10.58
N THR A 146 0.65 -8.48 -9.69
CA THR A 146 -0.21 -7.32 -9.93
C THR A 146 0.64 -6.03 -9.89
N PRO A 147 0.21 -4.92 -10.52
CA PRO A 147 0.92 -3.65 -10.42
C PRO A 147 1.15 -3.19 -8.98
N ASN A 148 0.22 -3.49 -8.07
CA ASN A 148 0.33 -3.16 -6.66
C ASN A 148 1.30 -4.09 -5.91
N MET A 149 1.32 -5.38 -6.24
CA MET A 149 2.36 -6.29 -5.74
C MET A 149 3.75 -5.85 -6.18
N LEU A 150 3.91 -5.30 -7.39
CA LEU A 150 5.17 -4.71 -7.84
C LEU A 150 5.54 -3.47 -7.01
N ILE A 151 4.58 -2.57 -6.75
CA ILE A 151 4.81 -1.42 -5.85
C ILE A 151 5.27 -1.91 -4.48
N LEU A 152 4.59 -2.90 -3.90
CA LEU A 152 4.94 -3.48 -2.62
C LEU A 152 6.35 -4.10 -2.63
N HIS A 153 6.67 -4.92 -3.64
CA HIS A 153 7.97 -5.57 -3.75
C HIS A 153 9.12 -4.57 -3.84
N ILE A 154 8.99 -3.57 -4.74
CA ILE A 154 10.00 -2.50 -4.89
C ILE A 154 10.11 -1.68 -3.60
N SER A 155 8.98 -1.42 -2.94
CA SER A 155 8.96 -0.69 -1.66
C SER A 155 9.66 -1.47 -0.56
N ILE A 156 9.51 -2.79 -0.49
CA ILE A 156 10.23 -3.61 0.50
C ILE A 156 11.74 -3.51 0.28
N ILE A 157 12.21 -3.63 -0.97
CA ILE A 157 13.63 -3.51 -1.32
C ILE A 157 14.16 -2.12 -0.95
N LEU A 158 13.44 -1.07 -1.35
CA LEU A 158 13.79 0.31 -1.01
C LEU A 158 13.80 0.54 0.50
N GLY A 159 12.80 0.03 1.21
CA GLY A 159 12.70 0.15 2.66
C GLY A 159 13.88 -0.51 3.36
N ALA A 160 14.31 -1.68 2.90
CA ALA A 160 15.49 -2.35 3.44
C ALA A 160 16.74 -1.48 3.21
N LEU A 161 16.92 -0.96 2.00
CA LEU A 161 18.03 -0.09 1.65
C LEU A 161 18.07 1.17 2.53
N LEU A 162 16.94 1.86 2.69
CA LEU A 162 16.84 3.03 3.57
C LEU A 162 17.14 2.67 5.02
N MET A 163 16.63 1.54 5.51
CA MET A 163 16.84 1.12 6.89
C MET A 163 18.32 0.84 7.17
N PHE A 164 18.99 0.09 6.29
CA PHE A 164 20.37 -0.35 6.53
C PHE A 164 21.41 0.71 6.22
N ILE A 165 21.22 1.53 5.18
CA ILE A 165 22.22 2.49 4.72
C ILE A 165 21.99 3.85 5.37
N VAL A 166 20.75 4.31 5.44
CA VAL A 166 20.43 5.70 5.80
C VAL A 166 20.08 5.80 7.28
N ILE A 167 19.05 5.09 7.75
CA ILE A 167 18.54 5.22 9.12
C ILE A 167 19.58 4.77 10.14
N ARG A 168 20.23 3.62 9.90
CA ARG A 168 21.26 3.11 10.80
C ARG A 168 22.48 4.04 10.92
N SER A 169 22.78 4.81 9.88
CA SER A 169 23.92 5.75 9.86
C SER A 169 23.58 7.07 10.58
N PHE A 170 22.30 7.44 10.67
CA PHE A 170 21.86 8.70 11.27
C PHE A 170 20.63 8.51 12.20
N PRO A 171 20.77 7.74 13.30
CA PRO A 171 19.64 7.34 14.14
C PRO A 171 18.90 8.53 14.79
N ASP A 172 19.61 9.61 15.11
CA ASP A 172 19.03 10.78 15.80
C ASP A 172 18.23 11.70 14.87
N ILE A 173 18.48 11.62 13.55
CA ILE A 173 17.79 12.42 12.54
C ILE A 173 16.48 11.74 12.15
N PHE A 174 16.46 10.41 12.12
CA PHE A 174 15.38 9.60 11.57
C PHE A 174 14.47 9.03 12.66
N THR A 175 13.87 9.94 13.43
CA THR A 175 12.87 9.64 14.47
C THR A 175 11.47 10.08 14.02
N PRO A 176 10.38 9.47 14.55
CA PRO A 176 9.01 9.91 14.26
C PRO A 176 8.72 11.34 14.70
N SER A 177 9.41 11.81 15.74
CA SER A 177 9.33 13.19 16.25
C SER A 177 10.02 14.21 15.35
N ASN A 178 11.00 13.79 14.53
CA ASN A 178 11.62 14.65 13.53
C ASN A 178 10.82 14.65 12.22
N LEU A 179 10.07 15.73 12.00
CA LEU A 179 9.26 15.92 10.80
C LEU A 179 10.07 15.82 9.52
N TRP A 180 11.24 16.45 9.44
CA TRP A 180 12.07 16.44 8.24
C TRP A 180 12.64 15.05 7.95
N GLY A 181 13.10 14.35 8.99
CA GLY A 181 13.54 12.97 8.88
C GLY A 181 12.42 12.05 8.37
N SER A 182 11.22 12.20 8.91
CA SER A 182 10.03 11.45 8.50
C SER A 182 9.63 11.72 7.05
N VAL A 183 9.63 12.99 6.61
CA VAL A 183 9.33 13.36 5.22
C VAL A 183 10.35 12.73 4.26
N ILE A 184 11.65 12.85 4.53
CA ILE A 184 12.71 12.35 3.66
C ILE A 184 12.62 10.83 3.49
N ILE A 185 12.32 10.10 4.55
CA ILE A 185 12.17 8.63 4.49
C ILE A 185 10.97 8.22 3.64
N ILE A 186 9.87 8.95 3.75
CA ILE A 186 8.58 8.58 3.15
C ILE A 186 8.49 9.00 1.69
N PHE A 187 9.12 10.11 1.34
CA PHE A 187 9.13 10.68 0.00
C PHE A 187 9.42 9.68 -1.13
N PRO A 188 10.46 8.81 -1.07
CA PRO A 188 10.74 7.88 -2.16
C PRO A 188 9.61 6.84 -2.36
N PHE A 189 8.86 6.48 -1.32
CA PHE A 189 7.68 5.62 -1.47
C PHE A 189 6.51 6.34 -2.14
N LEU A 190 6.32 7.63 -1.84
CA LEU A 190 5.33 8.46 -2.53
C LEU A 190 5.68 8.59 -4.02
N LEU A 191 6.95 8.77 -4.34
CA LEU A 191 7.43 8.82 -5.73
C LEU A 191 7.16 7.52 -6.49
N ILE A 192 7.43 6.35 -5.87
CA ILE A 192 7.10 5.05 -6.49
C ILE A 192 5.60 4.98 -6.78
N LYS A 193 4.76 5.30 -5.78
CA LYS A 193 3.30 5.25 -5.96
C LYS A 193 2.83 6.22 -7.05
N ALA A 194 3.39 7.44 -7.08
CA ALA A 194 3.10 8.45 -8.09
C ALA A 194 3.52 8.00 -9.49
N PHE A 195 4.70 7.40 -9.63
CA PHE A 195 5.21 6.87 -10.90
C PHE A 195 4.28 5.78 -11.46
N PHE A 196 3.88 4.81 -10.64
CA PHE A 196 2.96 3.76 -11.07
C PHE A 196 1.55 4.29 -11.35
N ALA A 197 1.09 5.29 -10.58
CA ALA A 197 -0.17 5.98 -10.87
C ALA A 197 -0.10 6.68 -12.23
N TYR A 198 0.97 7.41 -12.53
CA TYR A 198 1.18 8.07 -13.82
C TYR A 198 1.29 7.08 -14.98
N TYR A 199 2.09 6.01 -14.82
CA TYR A 199 2.26 4.99 -15.84
C TYR A 199 0.94 4.30 -16.20
N ARG A 200 0.08 4.03 -15.21
CA ARG A 200 -1.26 3.44 -15.41
C ARG A 200 -2.22 4.36 -16.15
N GLN A 201 -1.99 5.68 -16.16
CA GLN A 201 -2.87 6.67 -16.79
C GLN A 201 -2.54 6.95 -18.27
N ASN A 202 -1.36 6.55 -18.74
CA ASN A 202 -0.85 6.82 -20.09
C ASN A 202 -0.70 5.55 -20.94
N LYS A 203 -1.27 4.44 -20.48
CA LYS A 203 -1.34 3.16 -21.17
C LYS A 203 -2.79 2.72 -21.23
#